data_AF-F7S5W4-F1
#
_entry.id   AF-F7S5W4-F1
#
_cell.length_a   1.000
_cell.length_b   1.000
_cell.length_c   1.000
_cell.angle_alpha   90.00
_cell.angle_beta   90.00
_cell.angle_gamma   90.00
#
_symmetry.space_group_name_H-M   'P 1'
#
loop_
_entity.id
_entity.type
_entity.pdbx_description
1 polymer ?
#
loop_
_entity_poly.entity_id
_entity_poly.type
_entity_poly.pdbx_seq_one_letter_code
_entity_poly.pdbx_strand_id
1 'polypeptide(L)'
;MFSAFMLNAWAAGLIVAVTAGVVGFFVVLRGASFAAHALPLGTFPGAAAAVLLGIAPSAGVAGFGLAGVVAIWALGRRGRPEVATALTLV
;
A
#
# COMPACT_ATOMS: atom_id res chain seq x y z
N MET A 1 1.74 20.96 29.34
CA MET A 1 2.48 21.07 28.06
C MET A 1 2.47 19.71 27.39
N PHE A 2 2.18 19.62 26.09
CA PHE A 2 2.19 18.35 25.37
C PHE A 2 3.61 17.77 25.35
N SER A 3 3.74 16.46 25.56
CA SER A 3 5.03 15.77 25.39
C SER A 3 5.45 15.80 23.91
N ALA A 4 6.75 15.82 23.64
CA ALA A 4 7.29 15.73 22.26
C ALA A 4 6.74 14.51 21.51
N PHE A 5 6.48 13.41 22.22
CA PHE A 5 5.81 12.22 21.66
C PHE A 5 4.39 12.54 21.16
N MET A 6 3.62 13.30 21.93
CA MET A 6 2.23 13.64 21.59
C MET A 6 2.17 14.57 20.37
N LEU A 7 3.14 15.48 20.23
CA LEU A 7 3.28 16.34 19.05
C LEU A 7 3.61 15.53 17.79
N ASN A 8 4.54 14.59 17.88
CA ASN A 8 4.87 13.71 16.74
C ASN A 8 3.69 12.83 16.33
N ALA A 9 2.94 12.30 17.31
CA ALA A 9 1.74 11.50 17.03
C ALA A 9 0.67 12.33 16.32
N TRP A 10 0.42 13.57 16.76
CA TRP A 10 -0.50 14.49 16.10
C TRP A 10 -0.05 14.83 14.67
N ALA A 11 1.24 15.13 14.48
CA ALA A 11 1.78 15.44 13.16
C ALA A 11 1.67 14.25 12.20
N ALA A 12 2.08 13.05 12.64
CA ALA A 12 1.98 11.84 11.84
C ALA A 12 0.51 11.49 11.52
N GLY A 13 -0.38 11.60 12.50
CA GLY A 13 -1.82 11.34 12.32
C GLY A 13 -2.46 12.27 11.29
N LEU A 14 -2.15 13.57 11.34
CA LEU A 14 -2.66 14.55 10.37
C LEU A 14 -2.17 14.25 8.95
N ILE A 15 -0.88 13.93 8.80
CA ILE A 15 -0.30 13.56 7.50
C ILE A 15 -0.99 12.31 6.94
N VAL A 16 -1.16 11.28 7.75
CA VAL A 16 -1.83 10.03 7.34
C VAL A 16 -3.30 10.28 7.02
N ALA A 17 -4.02 11.10 7.80
CA ALA A 17 -5.43 11.39 7.55
C ALA A 17 -5.66 12.11 6.21
N VAL A 18 -4.84 13.12 5.90
CA VAL A 18 -4.93 13.85 4.63
C VAL A 18 -4.57 12.94 3.45
N THR A 19 -3.46 12.20 3.56
CA THR A 19 -3.03 11.29 2.49
C THR A 19 -4.04 10.16 2.24
N ALA A 20 -4.57 9.53 3.30
CA ALA A 20 -5.60 8.50 3.18
C ALA A 20 -6.90 9.04 2.56
N GLY A 21 -7.32 10.26 2.91
CA GLY A 21 -8.50 10.90 2.31
C GLY A 21 -8.34 11.13 0.80
N VAL A 22 -7.20 11.68 0.38
CA VAL A 22 -6.91 11.93 -1.05
C VAL A 22 -6.80 10.61 -1.82
N VAL A 23 -6.03 9.65 -1.31
CA VAL A 23 -5.87 8.34 -1.96
C VAL A 23 -7.20 7.60 -2.04
N GLY A 24 -7.98 7.59 -0.96
CA GLY A 24 -9.29 6.94 -0.89
C GLY A 24 -10.28 7.49 -1.93
N PHE A 25 -10.30 8.80 -2.13
CA PHE A 25 -11.12 9.43 -3.17
C PHE A 25 -10.81 8.89 -4.57
N PHE A 26 -9.52 8.77 -4.93
CA PHE A 26 -9.13 8.20 -6.23
C PHE A 26 -9.38 6.69 -6.33
N VAL A 27 -9.23 5.96 -5.22
CA VAL A 27 -9.52 4.52 -5.16
C VAL A 27 -10.99 4.26 -5.49
N VAL A 28 -11.91 5.05 -4.92
CA VAL A 28 -13.35 4.95 -5.19
C VAL A 28 -13.67 5.30 -6.64
N LEU A 29 -13.16 6.43 -7.14
CA LEU A 29 -13.40 6.86 -8.52
C LEU A 29 -12.89 5.87 -9.57
N ARG A 30 -11.80 5.14 -9.27
CA ARG A 30 -11.21 4.16 -10.18
C ARG A 30 -11.75 2.73 -9.99
N GLY A 31 -12.66 2.49 -9.04
CA GLY A 31 -13.10 1.13 -8.70
C GLY A 31 -11.97 0.22 -8.19
N ALA A 32 -10.88 0.79 -7.66
CA ALA A 32 -9.66 0.07 -7.31
C ALA A 32 -9.62 -0.40 -5.84
N SER A 33 -10.77 -0.61 -5.21
CA SER A 33 -10.88 -0.92 -3.77
C SER A 33 -10.14 -2.19 -3.37
N PHE A 34 -10.19 -3.24 -4.19
CA PHE A 34 -9.47 -4.49 -3.96
C PHE A 34 -7.96 -4.28 -3.98
N ALA A 35 -7.44 -3.57 -4.98
CA ALA A 35 -6.02 -3.24 -5.07
C ALA A 35 -5.54 -2.42 -3.86
N ALA A 36 -6.36 -1.47 -3.40
CA ALA A 36 -6.06 -0.67 -2.21
C ALA A 36 -6.01 -1.51 -0.92
N HIS A 37 -6.81 -2.58 -0.82
CA HIS A 37 -6.80 -3.49 0.31
C HIS A 37 -5.64 -4.49 0.24
N ALA A 38 -5.40 -5.12 -0.92
CA ALA A 38 -4.46 -6.21 -1.09
C ALA A 38 -2.99 -5.76 -1.15
N LEU A 39 -2.72 -4.59 -1.71
CA LEU A 39 -1.36 -4.10 -1.92
C LEU A 39 -0.55 -3.94 -0.61
N PRO A 40 -1.09 -3.34 0.47
CA PRO A 40 -0.39 -3.25 1.75
C PRO A 40 0.03 -4.60 2.32
N LEU A 41 -0.85 -5.62 2.27
CA LEU A 41 -0.55 -6.96 2.75
C LEU A 41 0.61 -7.59 1.97
N GLY A 42 0.67 -7.36 0.66
CA GLY A 42 1.77 -7.80 -0.19
C GLY A 42 3.12 -7.14 0.12
N THR A 43 3.13 -5.99 0.80
CA THR A 43 4.40 -5.31 1.16
C THR A 43 5.04 -5.80 2.46
N PHE A 44 4.28 -6.39 3.39
CA PHE A 44 4.83 -6.92 4.64
C PHE A 44 5.86 -8.03 4.46
N PRO A 45 5.67 -9.01 3.55
CA PRO A 45 6.71 -9.98 3.21
C PRO A 45 8.00 -9.32 2.70
N GLY A 46 7.88 -8.22 1.96
CA GLY A 46 9.04 -7.44 1.49
C GLY A 46 9.82 -6.77 2.63
N ALA A 47 9.11 -6.28 3.65
CA ALA A 47 9.74 -5.77 4.87
C ALA A 47 10.52 -6.89 5.59
N ALA A 48 9.90 -8.06 5.74
CA ALA A 48 10.53 -9.22 6.37
C ALA A 48 11.76 -9.70 5.59
N ALA A 49 11.67 -9.75 4.25
CA ALA A 49 12.79 -10.08 3.39
C ALA A 49 13.95 -9.08 3.49
N ALA A 50 13.66 -7.78 3.56
CA ALA A 50 14.69 -6.76 3.77
C ALA A 50 15.39 -6.90 5.12
N VAL A 51 14.65 -7.20 6.19
CA VAL A 51 15.23 -7.49 7.52
C VAL A 51 16.15 -8.71 7.46
N LEU A 52 15.75 -9.79 6.79
CA LEU A 52 16.59 -10.98 6.61
C LEU A 52 17.88 -10.70 5.83
N LEU A 53 17.83 -9.79 4.85
CA LEU A 53 18.98 -9.37 4.06
C LEU A 53 19.85 -8.30 4.75
N GLY A 54 19.47 -7.86 5.95
CA GLY A 54 20.19 -6.80 6.68
C GLY A 54 20.01 -5.39 6.09
N ILE A 55 18.98 -5.20 5.25
CA ILE A 55 18.65 -3.93 4.60
C ILE A 55 17.56 -3.21 5.40
N ALA A 56 17.48 -1.88 5.26
CA ALA A 56 16.42 -1.07 5.86
C ALA A 56 15.02 -1.61 5.50
N PRO A 57 14.11 -1.85 6.47
CA PRO A 57 12.77 -2.37 6.22
C PRO A 57 11.94 -1.51 5.27
N SER A 58 12.14 -0.19 5.32
CA SER A 58 11.49 0.78 4.43
C SER A 58 11.83 0.52 2.95
N ALA A 59 13.05 0.09 2.65
CA ALA A 59 13.45 -0.27 1.29
C ALA A 59 12.76 -1.55 0.82
N GLY A 60 12.55 -2.53 1.71
CA GLY A 60 11.81 -3.76 1.44
C GLY A 60 10.33 -3.51 1.13
N VAL A 61 9.67 -2.69 1.96
CA VAL A 61 8.28 -2.26 1.75
C VAL A 61 8.14 -1.51 0.42
N ALA A 62 9.04 -0.57 0.14
CA ALA A 62 9.02 0.20 -1.10
C ALA A 62 9.24 -0.70 -2.33
N GLY A 63 10.22 -1.61 -2.28
CA GLY A 63 10.52 -2.52 -3.37
C GLY A 63 9.36 -3.46 -3.69
N PHE A 64 8.79 -4.11 -2.68
CA PHE A 64 7.63 -4.99 -2.88
C PHE A 64 6.36 -4.22 -3.25
N GLY A 65 6.15 -3.02 -2.71
CA GLY A 65 5.04 -2.15 -3.09
C GLY A 65 5.10 -1.77 -4.57
N LEU A 66 6.28 -1.35 -5.05
CA LEU A 66 6.49 -1.06 -6.47
C LEU A 66 6.27 -2.29 -7.35
N ALA A 67 6.79 -3.44 -6.95
CA ALA A 67 6.57 -4.70 -7.66
C ALA A 67 5.07 -5.05 -7.73
N GLY A 68 4.34 -4.90 -6.62
CA GLY A 68 2.90 -5.13 -6.56
C GLY A 68 2.11 -4.19 -7.48
N VAL A 69 2.43 -2.89 -7.50
CA VAL A 69 1.80 -1.91 -8.41
C VAL A 69 2.07 -2.26 -9.88
N VAL A 70 3.31 -2.61 -10.22
CA VAL A 70 3.68 -3.02 -11.58
C VAL A 70 2.95 -4.30 -11.98
N ALA A 71 2.83 -5.28 -11.08
CA ALA A 71 2.10 -6.51 -11.32
C ALA A 71 0.61 -6.24 -11.58
N ILE A 72 -0.05 -5.44 -10.73
CA ILE A 72 -1.47 -5.06 -10.89
C ILE A 72 -1.67 -4.32 -12.22
N TRP A 73 -0.77 -3.38 -12.55
CA TRP A 73 -0.84 -2.63 -13.80
C TRP A 73 -0.65 -3.50 -15.04
N ALA A 74 0.28 -4.46 -15.00
CA ALA A 74 0.53 -5.39 -16.10
C ALA A 74 -0.65 -6.36 -16.31
N LEU A 75 -1.24 -6.86 -15.22
CA LEU A 75 -2.40 -7.75 -15.26
C LEU A 75 -3.69 -7.03 -15.69
N GLY A 76 -3.91 -5.80 -15.22
CA GLY A 76 -5.08 -4.99 -15.54
C GLY A 76 -5.21 -4.63 -17.03
N ARG A 77 -4.14 -4.77 -17.82
CA ARG A 77 -4.15 -4.58 -19.28
C ARG A 77 -4.73 -5.75 -20.07
N ARG A 78 -4.95 -6.92 -19.46
CA ARG A 78 -5.33 -8.16 -20.17
C ARG A 78 -6.81 -8.59 -20.05
N GLY A 79 -7.68 -7.89 -19.31
CA GLY A 79 -9.10 -8.25 -19.24
C GLY A 79 -9.88 -7.50 -18.16
N ARG A 80 -11.22 -7.50 -18.27
CA ARG A 80 -12.14 -6.69 -17.44
C ARG A 80 -11.86 -6.88 -15.93
N PRO A 81 -11.83 -5.78 -15.14
CA PRO A 81 -10.82 -5.60 -14.10
C PRO A 81 -11.13 -6.24 -12.74
N GLU A 82 -12.35 -6.67 -12.49
CA GLU A 82 -12.80 -6.92 -11.11
C GLU A 82 -13.03 -8.40 -10.79
N VAL A 83 -13.59 -9.17 -11.74
CA VAL A 83 -13.95 -10.57 -11.49
C VAL A 83 -12.74 -11.49 -11.63
N ALA A 84 -11.89 -11.27 -12.63
CA ALA A 84 -10.73 -12.12 -12.88
C ALA A 84 -9.65 -11.96 -11.79
N THR A 85 -9.48 -10.75 -11.26
CA THR A 85 -8.51 -10.45 -10.19
C THR A 85 -9.02 -10.93 -8.83
N ALA A 86 -10.33 -10.83 -8.56
CA ALA A 86 -10.93 -11.38 -7.35
C ALA A 86 -10.89 -12.91 -7.29
N LEU A 87 -10.97 -13.60 -8.43
CA LEU A 87 -10.95 -15.07 -8.49
C LEU A 87 -9.54 -15.68 -8.46
N THR A 88 -8.49 -14.89 -8.75
CA THR A 88 -7.11 -15.40 -8.89
C THR A 88 -6.19 -15.04 -7.73
N LEU A 89 -6.58 -14.08 -6.89
CA LEU A 89 -5.80 -13.63 -5.72
C LEU A 89 -6.42 -14.05 -4.37
N VAL A 90 -7.53 -14.80 -4.37
CA VAL A 90 -8.09 -15.47 -3.18
C VAL A 90 -7.63 -16.91 -3.12
#